data_AF-A0A359KPC8-F1
#
_entry.id   AF-A0A359KPC8-F1
#
_cell.length_a   1.000
_cell.length_b   1.000
_cell.length_c   1.000
_cell.angle_alpha   90.00
_cell.angle_beta   90.00
_cell.angle_gamma   90.00
#
_symmetry.space_group_name_H-M   'P 1'
#
loop_
_entity.id
_entity.type
_entity.pdbx_description
1 polymer ?
#
loop_
_entity_poly.entity_id
_entity_poly.type
_entity_poly.pdbx_seq_one_letter_code
_entity_poly.pdbx_strand_id
1 'polypeptide(L)'
;MNSSLISKIEKSRRYAEEPERVKFQSFVVQFQGNNDSYTTSMDGEEFSCTCHFFAVQGMGTCAHIMAMQRMLHDMLTEDQRAAGAPVTFSSF
;
A
#
# COMPACT_ATOMS: atom_id res chain seq x y z
N MET A 1 3.51 -39.58 -5.07
CA MET A 1 3.65 -38.45 -4.12
C MET A 1 4.06 -37.20 -4.88
N ASN A 2 3.25 -36.14 -4.90
CA ASN A 2 3.61 -34.85 -5.49
C ASN A 2 4.45 -34.02 -4.50
N SER A 3 5.65 -34.51 -4.13
CA SER A 3 6.59 -33.81 -3.22
C SER A 3 6.91 -32.38 -3.69
N SER A 4 6.89 -32.15 -5.00
CA SER A 4 7.05 -30.85 -5.64
C SER A 4 5.92 -29.86 -5.33
N LEU A 5 4.68 -30.32 -5.09
CA LEU A 5 3.56 -29.45 -4.71
C LEU A 5 3.57 -29.15 -3.22
N ILE A 6 3.87 -30.15 -2.38
CA ILE A 6 3.95 -29.98 -0.91
C ILE A 6 5.00 -28.92 -0.57
N SER A 7 6.20 -29.04 -1.14
CA SER A 7 7.27 -28.04 -0.94
C SER A 7 6.91 -26.64 -1.45
N LYS A 8 6.05 -26.52 -2.48
CA LYS A 8 5.57 -25.21 -2.94
C LYS A 8 4.56 -24.59 -1.98
N ILE A 9 3.65 -25.40 -1.42
CA ILE A 9 2.67 -24.95 -0.42
C ILE A 9 3.38 -24.47 0.86
N GLU A 10 4.40 -25.19 1.32
CA GLU A 10 5.21 -24.76 2.47
C GLU A 10 5.95 -23.44 2.20
N LYS A 11 6.57 -23.31 1.01
CA LYS A 11 7.23 -22.08 0.60
C LYS A 11 6.24 -20.92 0.48
N SER A 12 5.06 -21.11 -0.11
CA SER A 12 4.07 -20.04 -0.25
C SER A 12 3.60 -19.53 1.11
N ARG A 13 3.42 -20.44 2.08
CA ARG A 13 3.08 -20.04 3.46
C ARG A 13 4.21 -19.23 4.09
N ARG A 14 5.46 -19.71 3.98
CA ARG A 14 6.63 -18.98 4.50
C ARG A 14 6.76 -17.59 3.90
N TYR A 15 6.63 -17.46 2.57
CA TYR A 15 6.76 -16.17 1.91
C TYR A 15 5.63 -15.19 2.27
N ALA A 16 4.44 -15.68 2.61
CA ALA A 16 3.36 -14.84 3.11
C ALA A 16 3.62 -14.28 4.53
N GLU A 17 4.49 -14.95 5.31
CA GLU A 17 4.92 -14.52 6.65
C GLU A 17 6.15 -13.58 6.60
N GLU A 18 6.74 -13.35 5.41
CA GLU A 18 7.95 -12.55 5.17
C GLU A 18 7.64 -11.38 4.18
N PRO A 19 6.81 -10.39 4.59
CA PRO A 19 6.28 -9.36 3.70
C PRO A 19 7.36 -8.46 3.07
N GLU A 20 8.52 -8.28 3.71
CA GLU A 20 9.63 -7.48 3.21
C GLU A 20 10.21 -8.00 1.89
N ARG A 21 9.93 -9.26 1.54
CA ARG A 21 10.29 -9.85 0.25
C ARG A 21 9.48 -9.31 -0.94
N VAL A 22 8.32 -8.72 -0.68
CA VAL A 22 7.39 -8.23 -1.69
C VAL A 22 7.49 -6.72 -1.75
N LYS A 23 7.63 -6.15 -2.95
CA LYS A 23 7.58 -4.72 -3.18
C LYS A 23 6.49 -4.36 -4.18
N PHE A 24 5.61 -3.45 -3.80
CA PHE A 24 4.61 -2.90 -4.71
C PHE A 24 5.28 -1.90 -5.64
N GLN A 25 5.21 -2.16 -6.95
CA GLN A 25 5.62 -1.20 -7.97
C GLN A 25 4.45 -0.27 -8.33
N SER A 26 3.26 -0.85 -8.43
CA SER A 26 2.01 -0.12 -8.63
C SER A 26 0.82 -0.90 -8.09
N PHE A 27 -0.27 -0.21 -7.79
CA PHE A 27 -1.56 -0.83 -7.49
C PHE A 27 -2.73 0.08 -7.87
N VAL A 28 -3.91 -0.53 -8.04
CA VAL A 28 -5.20 0.15 -8.08
C VAL A 28 -6.17 -0.67 -7.25
N VAL A 29 -6.76 -0.05 -6.23
CA VAL A 29 -7.67 -0.71 -5.29
C VAL A 29 -8.92 0.12 -5.06
N GLN A 30 -10.03 -0.56 -4.76
CA GLN A 30 -11.20 0.09 -4.19
C GLN A 30 -11.07 0.12 -2.68
N PHE A 31 -11.24 1.31 -2.11
CA PHE A 31 -11.18 1.58 -0.68
C PHE A 31 -12.59 1.92 -0.20
N GLN A 32 -13.16 1.06 0.62
CA GLN A 32 -14.46 1.33 1.26
C GLN A 32 -14.24 2.25 2.46
N GLY A 33 -14.60 3.52 2.32
CA GLY A 33 -14.69 4.45 3.44
C GLY A 33 -16.07 4.42 4.09
N ASN A 34 -16.25 5.21 5.14
CA ASN A 34 -17.52 5.29 5.86
C ASN A 34 -18.65 5.89 5.00
N ASN A 35 -18.31 6.80 4.09
CA ASN A 35 -19.29 7.58 3.32
C ASN A 35 -19.46 7.09 1.89
N ASP A 36 -18.42 6.50 1.29
CA ASP A 36 -18.41 6.06 -0.10
C ASP A 36 -17.25 5.09 -0.36
N SER A 37 -17.21 4.51 -1.56
CA SER A 37 -16.07 3.81 -2.13
C SER A 37 -15.17 4.76 -2.92
N TYR A 38 -13.87 4.69 -2.67
CA TYR A 38 -12.86 5.50 -3.35
C TYR A 38 -11.90 4.60 -4.11
N THR A 39 -11.40 5.05 -5.25
CA THR A 39 -10.28 4.38 -5.92
C THR A 39 -9.00 4.97 -5.39
N THR A 40 -8.09 4.11 -4.96
CA THR A 40 -6.75 4.48 -4.52
C THR A 40 -5.74 3.79 -5.41
N SER A 41 -4.74 4.53 -5.87
CA SER A 41 -3.69 4.00 -6.73
C SER A 41 -2.32 4.51 -6.32
N MET A 42 -1.32 3.75 -6.73
CA MET A 42 0.08 4.16 -6.66
C MET A 42 0.77 3.69 -7.95
N ASP A 43 1.58 4.56 -8.55
CA ASP A 43 2.50 4.21 -9.63
C ASP A 43 3.88 4.82 -9.33
N GLY A 44 4.88 3.96 -9.08
CA GLY A 44 6.16 4.41 -8.54
C GLY A 44 5.98 5.08 -7.18
N GLU A 45 6.28 6.38 -7.10
CA GLU A 45 6.11 7.23 -5.90
C GLU A 45 4.82 8.05 -5.94
N GLU A 46 4.07 8.02 -7.04
CA GLU A 46 2.88 8.85 -7.20
C GLU A 46 1.65 8.15 -6.63
N PHE A 47 1.10 8.70 -5.55
CA PHE A 47 -0.15 8.26 -4.96
C PHE A 47 -1.33 9.10 -5.46
N SER A 48 -2.47 8.46 -5.68
CA SER A 48 -3.72 9.13 -6.03
C SER A 48 -4.92 8.53 -5.33
N CYS A 49 -5.89 9.38 -4.99
CA CYS A 49 -7.16 8.97 -4.41
C CYS A 49 -8.30 9.79 -4.99
N THR A 50 -9.42 9.15 -5.29
CA THR A 50 -10.63 9.83 -5.82
C THR A 50 -11.45 10.54 -4.74
N CYS A 51 -11.00 10.56 -3.48
CA CYS A 51 -11.75 11.24 -2.42
C CYS A 51 -11.70 12.76 -2.56
N HIS A 52 -12.78 13.42 -2.12
CA HIS A 52 -12.91 14.86 -2.24
C HIS A 52 -11.77 15.64 -1.57
N PHE A 53 -11.30 15.18 -0.40
CA PHE A 53 -10.20 15.81 0.32
C PHE A 53 -8.91 15.83 -0.51
N PHE A 54 -8.57 14.70 -1.16
CA PHE A 54 -7.36 14.61 -1.99
C PHE A 54 -7.42 15.59 -3.16
N ALA A 55 -8.57 15.66 -3.83
CA ALA A 55 -8.79 16.55 -4.97
C ALA A 55 -8.73 18.04 -4.60
N VAL A 56 -9.25 18.43 -3.43
CA VAL A 56 -9.36 19.85 -3.04
C VAL A 56 -8.10 20.37 -2.34
N GLN A 57 -7.48 19.56 -1.49
CA GLN A 57 -6.39 20.04 -0.64
C GLN A 57 -5.04 20.08 -1.36
N GLY A 58 -4.84 19.25 -2.40
CA GLY A 58 -3.59 19.26 -3.18
C GLY A 58 -2.34 18.86 -2.41
N MET A 59 -2.46 18.30 -1.19
CA MET A 59 -1.33 17.89 -0.35
C MET A 59 -0.68 16.57 -0.78
N GLY A 60 -1.22 15.91 -1.81
CA GLY A 60 -0.73 14.59 -2.24
C GLY A 60 -1.05 13.45 -1.26
N THR A 61 -1.94 13.68 -0.27
CA THR A 61 -2.35 12.64 0.68
C THR A 61 -3.77 12.84 1.21
N CYS A 62 -4.33 11.78 1.77
CA CYS A 62 -5.60 11.73 2.46
C CYS A 62 -5.61 10.53 3.43
N ALA A 63 -6.68 10.37 4.21
CA ALA A 63 -6.81 9.24 5.14
C ALA A 63 -6.66 7.87 4.44
N HIS A 64 -7.10 7.73 3.19
CA HIS A 64 -6.99 6.48 2.43
C HIS A 64 -5.55 6.20 2.00
N ILE A 65 -4.82 7.21 1.50
CA ILE A 65 -3.38 7.08 1.19
C ILE A 65 -2.60 6.70 2.45
N MET A 66 -2.85 7.41 3.56
CA MET A 66 -2.22 7.12 4.84
C MET A 66 -2.52 5.69 5.33
N ALA A 67 -3.74 5.20 5.13
CA ALA A 67 -4.10 3.83 5.46
C ALA A 67 -3.34 2.83 4.58
N MET A 68 -3.26 3.05 3.26
CA MET A 68 -2.51 2.19 2.34
C MET A 68 -1.02 2.15 2.68
N GLN A 69 -0.41 3.29 2.96
CA GLN A 69 1.01 3.38 3.36
C GLN A 69 1.28 2.65 4.67
N ARG A 70 0.34 2.66 5.62
CA ARG A 70 0.43 1.88 6.87
C ARG A 70 0.28 0.38 6.63
N MET A 71 -0.72 -0.03 5.86
CA MET A 71 -0.97 -1.44 5.55
C MET A 71 0.19 -2.08 4.77
N LEU A 72 0.82 -1.30 3.89
CA LEU A 72 1.86 -1.77 2.99
C LEU A 72 3.27 -1.36 3.43
N HIS A 73 3.47 -0.92 4.68
CA HIS A 73 4.71 -0.29 5.14
C HIS A 73 5.98 -1.06 4.74
N ASP A 74 6.06 -2.35 5.08
CA ASP A 74 7.22 -3.21 4.78
C ASP A 74 7.34 -3.53 3.29
N MET A 75 6.27 -3.37 2.53
CA MET A 75 6.16 -3.69 1.11
C MET A 75 6.32 -2.46 0.20
N LEU A 76 6.61 -1.29 0.77
CA LEU A 76 6.96 -0.06 0.04
C LEU A 76 8.47 0.22 0.11
N THR A 77 8.99 1.04 -0.80
CA THR A 77 10.32 1.65 -0.72
C THR A 77 10.32 2.81 0.28
N GLU A 78 11.50 3.32 0.64
CA GLU A 78 11.61 4.52 1.48
C GLU A 78 10.94 5.73 0.83
N ASP A 79 11.18 5.93 -0.46
CA ASP A 79 10.61 7.04 -1.24
C ASP A 79 9.08 6.94 -1.31
N GLN A 80 8.53 5.74 -1.54
CA GLN A 80 7.08 5.50 -1.53
C GLN A 80 6.44 5.75 -0.15
N ARG A 81 7.17 5.49 0.94
CA ARG A 81 6.70 5.82 2.28
C ARG A 81 6.76 7.32 2.57
N ALA A 82 7.71 8.02 1.98
CA ALA A 82 7.87 9.47 2.12
C ALA A 82 6.94 10.26 1.18
N ALA A 83 6.49 9.66 0.08
CA ALA A 83 5.63 10.29 -0.90
C ALA A 83 4.29 10.74 -0.29
N GLY A 84 3.87 11.97 -0.64
CA GLY A 84 2.63 12.57 -0.15
C GLY A 84 2.65 12.98 1.33
N ALA A 85 3.76 12.91 2.04
CA ALA A 85 3.82 13.33 3.44
C ALA A 85 4.01 14.87 3.57
N PRO A 86 3.05 15.62 4.17
CA PRO A 86 3.36 16.91 4.75
C PRO A 86 4.12 16.78 6.09
N VAL A 87 4.15 15.57 6.67
CA VAL A 87 4.81 15.23 7.94
C VAL A 87 5.42 13.84 7.89
N THR A 88 6.70 13.70 8.22
CA THR A 88 7.38 12.40 8.31
C THR A 88 6.76 11.56 9.44
N PHE A 89 6.27 10.36 9.14
CA PHE A 89 5.61 9.47 10.12
C PHE A 89 6.56 8.85 11.18
N SER A 90 7.81 9.29 11.31
CA SER A 90 8.78 8.72 12.27
C SER A 90 8.55 9.13 13.73
N SER A 91 7.35 9.58 14.11
CA SER A 91 7.11 10.20 15.43
C SER A 91 5.78 9.86 16.10
N PHE A 92 5.08 8.81 15.66
CA PHE A 92 3.90 8.27 16.37
C PHE A 92 3.97 6.75 16.49
#